data_AF-A0A1S9V6X0-F1
#
_entry.id   AF-A0A1S9V6X0-F1
#
_cell.length_a   1.000
_cell.length_b   1.000
_cell.length_c   1.000
_cell.angle_alpha   90.00
_cell.angle_beta   90.00
_cell.angle_gamma   90.00
#
_symmetry.space_group_name_H-M   'P 1'
#
loop_
_entity.id
_entity.type
_entity.pdbx_description
1 polymer ?
#
loop_
_entity_poly.entity_id
_entity_poly.type
_entity_poly.pdbx_seq_one_letter_code
_entity_poly.pdbx_strand_id
1 'polypeptide(L)'
;MAYGTPESLEDVEADYTHIRHGRKSSEEALKMYKAIGGISPLAKITKEQAHKLTDSMNKMFIEYEFFCYLGLKHIARFRSFI
;
A
#
# COMPACT_ATOMS: atom_id res chain seq x y z
N MET A 1 -2.71 9.27 -0.69
CA MET A 1 -1.83 8.50 -1.60
C MET A 1 -0.65 7.95 -0.82
N ALA A 2 -0.09 6.83 -1.23
CA ALA A 2 1.12 6.25 -0.63
C ALA A 2 2.01 5.58 -1.67
N TYR A 3 3.23 5.20 -1.28
CA TYR A 3 4.19 4.53 -2.16
C TYR A 3 3.67 3.16 -2.63
N GLY A 4 3.03 2.41 -1.72
CA GLY A 4 2.61 1.02 -1.93
C GLY A 4 3.72 0.05 -1.55
N THR A 5 3.33 -1.12 -1.03
CA THR A 5 4.24 -2.20 -0.65
C THR A 5 3.60 -3.53 -1.08
N PRO A 6 4.41 -4.55 -1.46
CA PRO A 6 3.89 -5.85 -1.84
C PRO A 6 2.97 -6.42 -0.76
N GLU A 7 1.86 -7.05 -1.16
CA GLU A 7 0.96 -7.74 -0.22
C GLU A 7 1.35 -9.21 0.00
N SER A 8 2.21 -9.75 -0.86
CA SER A 8 2.73 -11.12 -0.79
C SER A 8 4.22 -11.17 -1.20
N LEU A 9 4.93 -12.25 -0.85
CA LEU A 9 6.36 -12.38 -1.20
C LEU A 9 6.54 -12.62 -2.70
N GLU A 10 5.53 -13.21 -3.32
CA GLU A 10 5.40 -13.50 -4.73
C GLU A 10 5.31 -12.20 -5.55
N ASP A 11 4.70 -11.15 -4.99
CA ASP A 11 4.57 -9.84 -5.64
C ASP A 11 5.85 -8.99 -5.59
N VAL A 12 6.79 -9.31 -4.69
CA VAL A 12 8.01 -8.51 -4.45
C VAL A 12 8.81 -8.29 -5.73
N GLU A 13 8.99 -9.32 -6.56
CA GLU A 13 9.76 -9.21 -7.80
C GLU A 13 9.09 -8.27 -8.81
N ALA A 14 7.78 -8.41 -9.01
CA ALA A 14 7.03 -7.58 -9.95
C ALA A 14 7.04 -6.11 -9.52
N ASP A 15 6.78 -5.84 -8.24
CA ASP A 15 6.75 -4.48 -7.69
C ASP A 15 8.12 -3.81 -7.75
N TYR A 16 9.19 -4.51 -7.36
CA TYR A 16 10.56 -3.96 -7.46
C TYR A 16 10.97 -3.69 -8.91
N THR A 17 10.57 -4.58 -9.83
CA THR A 17 10.84 -4.38 -11.25
C THR A 17 10.13 -3.13 -11.77
N HIS A 18 8.88 -2.91 -11.37
CA HIS A 18 8.12 -1.70 -11.69
C HIS A 18 8.77 -0.44 -11.08
N ILE A 19 9.19 -0.48 -9.80
CA ILE A 19 9.93 0.60 -9.13
C ILE A 19 11.22 0.95 -9.88
N ARG A 20 11.94 -0.06 -10.38
CA ARG A 20 13.23 0.10 -11.05
C ARG A 20 13.13 0.27 -12.57
N HIS A 21 11.96 0.64 -13.10
CA HIS A 21 11.73 0.88 -14.52
C HIS A 21 12.14 -0.32 -15.41
N GLY A 22 11.79 -1.53 -14.99
CA GLY A 22 12.05 -2.77 -15.73
C GLY A 22 13.36 -3.49 -15.37
N ARG A 23 14.21 -2.93 -14.49
CA ARG A 23 15.46 -3.61 -14.08
C ARG A 23 15.19 -4.62 -12.95
N LYS A 24 15.53 -5.88 -13.21
CA LYS A 24 15.35 -6.99 -12.26
C LYS A 24 16.32 -6.89 -11.08
N SER A 25 15.84 -7.21 -9.88
CA SER A 25 16.53 -6.97 -8.59
C SER A 25 15.98 -7.84 -7.46
N SER A 26 15.35 -8.97 -7.79
CA SER A 26 14.45 -9.65 -6.84
C SER A 26 15.15 -10.33 -5.68
N GLU A 27 16.39 -10.79 -5.83
CA GLU A 27 17.07 -11.55 -4.77
C GLU A 27 17.38 -10.74 -3.51
N GLU A 28 17.95 -9.53 -3.66
CA GLU A 28 18.25 -8.68 -2.52
C GLU A 28 16.96 -8.20 -1.84
N ALA A 29 15.95 -7.84 -2.65
CA ALA A 29 14.65 -7.41 -2.14
C ALA A 29 13.99 -8.51 -1.30
N LEU A 30 13.98 -9.75 -1.80
CA LEU A 30 13.40 -10.89 -1.08
C LEU A 30 14.11 -11.15 0.26
N LYS A 31 15.44 -11.01 0.30
CA LYS A 31 16.22 -11.14 1.54
C LYS A 31 15.84 -10.07 2.57
N MET A 32 15.61 -8.83 2.15
CA MET A 32 15.19 -7.76 3.05
C MET A 32 13.80 -8.02 3.67
N TYR A 33 12.82 -8.47 2.86
CA TYR A 33 11.50 -8.82 3.39
C TYR A 33 11.57 -10.02 4.36
N LYS A 34 12.33 -11.06 4.02
CA LYS A 34 12.55 -12.19 4.95
C LYS A 34 13.20 -11.74 6.27
N ALA A 35 14.14 -10.80 6.24
CA ALA A 35 14.81 -10.28 7.43
C ALA A 35 13.86 -9.54 8.39
N ILE A 36 12.77 -8.95 7.87
CA ILE A 36 11.74 -8.30 8.70
C ILE A 36 10.58 -9.24 9.10
N GLY A 37 10.74 -10.55 8.87
CA GLY A 37 9.72 -11.56 9.21
C GLY A 37 8.68 -11.80 8.12
N GLY A 38 8.93 -11.35 6.88
CA GLY A 38 8.03 -11.53 5.74
C GLY A 38 7.57 -10.21 5.15
N ILE A 39 6.25 -10.02 5.01
CA ILE A 39 5.70 -8.84 4.34
C ILE A 39 5.66 -7.64 5.29
N SER A 40 5.91 -6.45 4.72
CA SER A 40 5.87 -5.19 5.46
C SER A 40 4.46 -4.92 6.00
N PRO A 41 4.33 -4.47 7.27
CA PRO A 41 3.03 -4.11 7.84
C PRO A 41 2.43 -2.83 7.21
N LEU A 42 3.19 -2.12 6.34
CA LEU A 42 2.79 -0.84 5.78
C LEU A 42 1.49 -0.91 4.96
N ALA A 43 1.19 -2.03 4.30
CA ALA A 43 -0.08 -2.18 3.56
C ALA A 43 -1.28 -2.05 4.50
N LYS A 44 -1.24 -2.77 5.64
CA LYS A 44 -2.26 -2.72 6.68
C LYS A 44 -2.34 -1.35 7.33
N ILE A 45 -1.19 -0.79 7.72
CA ILE A 45 -1.11 0.52 8.38
C ILE A 45 -1.68 1.62 7.47
N THR A 46 -1.34 1.61 6.18
CA THR A 46 -1.84 2.61 5.21
C THR A 46 -3.36 2.52 5.07
N LYS A 47 -3.94 1.32 5.00
CA LYS A 47 -5.40 1.11 4.97
C LYS A 47 -6.05 1.62 6.26
N GLU A 48 -5.50 1.29 7.43
CA GLU A 48 -6.02 1.77 8.71
C GLU A 48 -5.95 3.29 8.86
N GLN A 49 -4.87 3.93 8.40
CA GLN A 49 -4.74 5.39 8.38
C GLN A 49 -5.82 6.02 7.50
N ALA A 50 -6.04 5.48 6.30
CA ALA A 50 -7.05 5.94 5.37
C ALA A 50 -8.47 5.86 5.96
N HIS A 51 -8.83 4.72 6.57
CA HIS A 51 -10.12 4.54 7.24
C HIS A 51 -10.28 5.48 8.44
N LYS A 52 -9.32 5.50 9.36
CA LYS A 52 -9.41 6.35 10.57
C LYS A 52 -9.49 7.83 10.24
N LEU A 53 -8.79 8.27 9.20
CA LEU A 53 -8.90 9.66 8.72
C LEU A 53 -10.31 9.94 8.22
N THR A 54 -10.86 9.07 7.37
CA THR A 54 -12.20 9.22 6.80
C THR A 54 -13.27 9.25 7.90
N ASP A 55 -13.21 8.32 8.85
CA ASP A 55 -14.09 8.29 10.02
C ASP A 55 -13.98 9.57 10.85
N SER A 56 -12.77 10.08 11.03
CA SER A 56 -12.54 11.31 11.80
C SER A 56 -13.11 12.54 11.09
N MET A 57 -13.00 12.59 9.76
CA MET A 57 -13.58 13.67 8.96
C MET A 57 -15.11 13.61 9.00
N ASN A 58 -15.72 12.43 8.81
CA ASN A 58 -17.17 12.24 8.86
C ASN A 58 -17.76 12.51 10.26
N LYS A 59 -16.96 12.39 11.34
CA LYS A 59 -17.39 12.79 12.69
C LYS A 59 -17.29 14.29 12.92
N MET A 60 -16.31 14.97 12.33
CA MET A 60 -16.04 16.39 12.53
C MET A 60 -16.96 17.28 11.68
N PHE A 61 -17.32 16.81 10.49
CA PHE A 61 -18.09 17.56 9.50
C PHE A 61 -19.41 16.84 9.22
N ILE A 62 -20.53 17.42 9.67
CA ILE A 62 -21.88 16.84 9.48
C ILE A 62 -22.56 17.27 8.17
N GLU A 63 -22.02 18.30 7.50
CA GLU A 63 -22.56 18.84 6.24
C GLU A 63 -22.03 18.11 5.00
N TYR A 64 -20.97 17.30 5.16
CA TYR A 64 -20.27 16.65 4.06
C TYR A 64 -20.09 15.16 4.37
N GLU A 65 -20.12 14.35 3.33
CA GLU A 65 -19.75 12.94 3.40
C GLU A 65 -18.40 12.76 2.71
N PHE A 66 -17.42 12.23 3.44
CA PHE A 66 -16.08 11.95 2.98
C PHE A 66 -15.96 10.48 2.59
N PHE A 67 -15.46 10.26 1.36
CA PHE A 67 -15.14 8.95 0.83
C PHE A 67 -13.63 8.81 0.61
N CYS A 68 -13.06 7.67 1.01
CA CYS A 68 -11.64 7.41 0.84
C CYS A 68 -11.34 6.65 -0.45
N TYR A 69 -10.37 7.14 -1.22
CA TYR A 69 -9.78 6.42 -2.34
C TYR A 69 -8.27 6.31 -2.15
N LEU A 70 -7.78 5.09 -1.90
CA LEU A 70 -6.37 4.85 -1.67
C LEU A 70 -5.60 4.62 -2.99
N GLY A 71 -4.91 5.66 -3.45
CA GLY A 71 -3.96 5.56 -4.56
C GLY A 71 -2.58 5.10 -4.10
N LEU A 72 -2.07 4.00 -4.67
CA LEU A 72 -0.72 3.47 -4.46
C LEU A 72 0.12 3.65 -5.73
N LYS A 73 1.36 4.10 -5.57
CA LYS A 73 2.22 4.46 -6.71
C LYS A 73 2.74 3.24 -7.48
N HIS A 74 3.15 2.19 -6.77
CA HIS A 74 3.89 1.08 -7.37
C HIS A 74 3.18 -0.28 -7.40
N ILE A 75 2.00 -0.37 -6.77
CA ILE A 75 1.18 -1.59 -6.72
C ILE A 75 0.08 -1.52 -7.79
N ALA A 76 -0.33 -2.68 -8.33
CA ALA A 76 -1.43 -2.79 -9.29
C ALA A 76 -2.72 -2.09 -8.78
N ARG A 77 -3.43 -1.42 -9.70
CA ARG A 77 -4.37 -0.31 -9.42
C ARG A 77 -5.67 -0.69 -8.71
N PHE A 78 -6.12 0.27 -7.90
CA PHE A 78 -7.49 0.61 -7.46
C PHE A 78 -8.38 -0.55 -6.99
N ARG A 79 -8.51 -0.70 -5.67
CA ARG A 79 -9.74 -1.24 -5.07
C ARG A 79 -10.45 -0.08 -4.37
N SER A 80 -11.67 0.25 -4.81
CA SER A 80 -12.58 1.02 -3.96
C SER A 80 -12.92 0.12 -2.78
N PHE A 81 -12.58 0.55 -1.57
CA PHE A 81 -13.11 -0.06 -0.36
C PHE A 81 -14.50 0.55 -0.16
N ILE A 82 -15.51 -0.09 -0.75
CA ILE A 82 -16.93 0.15 -0.42
C ILE A 82 -17.28 -0.74 0.76
#